data_AF-A0A950W5M5-F1
#
_entry.id   AF-A0A950W5M5-F1
#
_cell.length_a   1.000
_cell.length_b   1.000
_cell.length_c   1.000
_cell.angle_alpha   90.00
_cell.angle_beta   90.00
_cell.angle_gamma   90.00
#
_symmetry.space_group_name_H-M   'P 1'
#
loop_
_entity.id
_entity.type
_entity.pdbx_description
1 polymer ?
#
loop_
_entity_poly.entity_id
_entity_poly.type
_entity_poly.pdbx_seq_one_letter_code
_entity_poly.pdbx_strand_id
1 'polypeptide(L)'
;MSVLPSDIVVYGSAYMPEADGAVTGGAIDFTRRVAFYDIAPAGTVDVISSSASDTGTKITYYGRDPTGVIQSQTLTLGGQSWMTGSQPLERLLYAALSGATVNGPVANPGGT
;
A
#
# COMPACT_ATOMS: atom_id res chain seq x y z
N MET A 1 -3.75 -33.36 -2.05
CA MET A 1 -3.06 -32.10 -2.34
C MET A 1 -3.58 -31.06 -1.37
N SER A 2 -2.68 -30.36 -0.67
CA SER A 2 -3.00 -29.22 0.18
C SER A 2 -2.73 -27.95 -0.63
N VAL A 3 -3.64 -26.97 -0.58
CA VAL A 3 -3.39 -25.63 -1.11
C VAL A 3 -2.93 -24.77 0.06
N LEU A 4 -1.75 -24.16 -0.04
CA LEU A 4 -1.23 -23.24 0.97
C LEU A 4 -1.82 -21.84 0.75
N PRO A 5 -1.93 -21.00 1.80
CA PRO A 5 -2.33 -19.61 1.63
C PRO A 5 -1.45 -18.82 0.65
N SER A 6 -0.16 -19.17 0.54
CA SER A 6 0.77 -18.59 -0.43
C SER A 6 0.44 -18.93 -1.89
N ASP A 7 -0.30 -20.02 -2.12
CA ASP A 7 -0.71 -20.44 -3.45
C ASP A 7 -1.92 -19.63 -3.96
N ILE A 8 -2.57 -18.88 -3.07
CA ILE A 8 -3.71 -18.03 -3.38
C ILE A 8 -3.19 -16.63 -3.75
N VAL A 9 -3.39 -16.26 -5.00
CA VAL A 9 -3.16 -14.89 -5.46
C VAL A 9 -4.50 -14.21 -5.70
N VAL A 10 -4.73 -13.08 -5.03
CA VAL A 10 -5.97 -12.31 -5.16
C VAL A 10 -5.69 -11.03 -5.93
N TYR A 11 -6.55 -10.75 -6.91
CA TYR A 11 -6.53 -9.54 -7.73
C TYR A 11 -7.82 -8.76 -7.54
N GLY A 12 -7.72 -7.44 -7.61
CA GLY A 12 -8.86 -6.54 -7.61
C GLY A 12 -9.63 -6.57 -8.93
N SER A 13 -10.75 -5.85 -8.96
CA SER A 13 -11.47 -5.60 -10.22
C SER A 13 -11.01 -4.29 -10.87
N ALA A 14 -11.18 -4.19 -12.19
CA ALA A 14 -10.80 -3.01 -12.98
C ALA A 14 -11.48 -1.71 -12.53
N TYR A 15 -12.62 -1.82 -11.85
CA TYR A 15 -13.36 -0.69 -11.28
C TYR A 15 -13.56 -0.84 -9.78
N MET A 16 -12.56 -1.40 -9.08
CA MET A 16 -12.63 -1.63 -7.63
C MET A 16 -12.84 -0.28 -6.90
N PRO A 17 -13.93 -0.14 -6.14
CA PRO A 17 -14.18 1.07 -5.37
C PRO A 17 -13.23 1.15 -4.17
N GLU A 18 -12.82 2.37 -3.81
CA GLU A 18 -11.98 2.65 -2.65
C GLU A 18 -12.78 2.77 -1.34
N ALA A 19 -14.11 2.65 -1.42
CA ALA A 19 -15.04 2.84 -0.31
C ALA A 19 -15.83 1.57 0.00
N ASP A 20 -16.20 1.42 1.27
CA ASP A 20 -17.05 0.33 1.72
C ASP A 20 -18.48 0.47 1.21
N GLY A 21 -19.09 -0.66 0.85
CA GLY A 21 -20.50 -0.74 0.43
C GLY A 21 -20.79 -0.33 -1.02
N ALA A 22 -19.78 0.10 -1.78
CA ALA A 22 -19.92 0.30 -3.21
C ALA A 22 -20.01 -1.04 -3.96
N VAL A 23 -20.90 -1.11 -4.94
CA VAL A 23 -21.24 -2.35 -5.68
C VAL A 23 -20.65 -2.40 -7.09
N THR A 24 -19.74 -1.48 -7.41
CA THR A 24 -19.07 -1.43 -8.71
C THR A 24 -17.97 -2.49 -8.80
N GLY A 25 -17.84 -3.13 -9.95
CA GLY A 25 -16.82 -4.13 -10.24
C GLY A 25 -16.51 -4.18 -11.74
N GLY A 26 -15.83 -5.22 -12.21
CA GLY A 26 -15.46 -5.36 -13.62
C GLY A 26 -14.59 -6.58 -13.88
N ALA A 27 -13.85 -6.56 -15.00
CA ALA A 27 -12.84 -7.57 -15.30
C ALA A 27 -11.76 -7.62 -14.20
N ILE A 28 -11.06 -8.74 -14.08
CA ILE A 28 -9.93 -8.87 -13.16
C ILE A 28 -8.81 -7.93 -13.60
N ASP A 29 -8.30 -7.14 -12.67
CA ASP A 29 -7.15 -6.26 -12.89
C ASP A 29 -5.87 -6.94 -12.38
N PHE A 30 -5.09 -7.50 -13.32
CA PHE A 30 -3.80 -8.11 -13.01
C PHE A 30 -2.74 -7.11 -12.54
N THR A 31 -2.97 -5.81 -12.72
CA THR A 31 -2.08 -4.76 -12.20
C THR A 31 -2.39 -4.40 -10.74
N ARG A 32 -3.52 -4.87 -10.22
CA ARG A 32 -4.02 -4.55 -8.87
C ARG A 32 -4.05 -5.78 -7.99
N ARG A 33 -2.87 -6.21 -7.53
CA ARG A 33 -2.74 -7.33 -6.58
C ARG A 33 -3.21 -6.91 -5.18
N VAL A 34 -4.01 -7.75 -4.54
CA VAL A 34 -4.41 -7.60 -3.14
C VAL A 34 -3.53 -8.49 -2.29
N ALA A 35 -2.94 -7.94 -1.25
CA ALA A 35 -2.23 -8.70 -0.25
C ALA A 35 -2.76 -8.42 1.15
N PHE A 36 -2.78 -9.47 1.96
CA PHE A 36 -3.39 -9.48 3.30
C PHE A 36 -2.33 -9.51 4.40
N TYR A 37 -1.05 -9.67 4.04
CA TYR A 37 0.06 -9.90 4.95
C TYR A 37 1.20 -8.90 4.73
N ASP A 38 0.93 -7.79 4.03
CA ASP A 38 1.94 -6.76 3.74
C ASP A 38 2.40 -6.00 4.99
N ILE A 39 1.65 -6.12 6.08
CA ILE A 39 1.96 -5.48 7.36
C ILE A 39 1.68 -6.45 8.51
N ALA A 40 2.50 -6.39 9.54
CA ALA A 40 2.20 -7.07 10.80
C ALA A 40 0.94 -6.45 11.43
N PRO A 41 0.17 -7.20 12.24
CA PRO A 41 -0.97 -6.66 12.98
C PRO A 41 -0.57 -5.42 13.80
N ALA A 42 -1.40 -4.38 13.75
CA ALA A 42 -1.13 -3.05 14.29
C ALA A 42 0.26 -2.45 13.91
N GLY A 43 0.80 -2.84 12.75
CA GLY A 43 2.10 -2.40 12.27
C GLY A 43 2.09 -0.97 11.75
N THR A 44 3.28 -0.38 11.62
CA THR A 44 3.48 0.92 10.96
C THR A 44 4.12 0.71 9.60
N VAL A 45 4.01 1.72 8.73
CA VAL A 45 4.54 1.67 7.37
C VAL A 45 5.83 2.46 7.32
N ASP A 46 6.91 1.81 6.90
CA ASP A 46 8.17 2.46 6.59
C ASP A 46 8.25 2.79 5.11
N VAL A 47 8.72 3.99 4.79
CA VAL A 47 8.94 4.44 3.41
C VAL A 47 10.36 4.94 3.24
N ILE A 48 10.97 4.60 2.11
CA ILE A 48 12.30 5.07 1.70
C ILE A 48 12.26 5.42 0.21
N SER A 49 12.96 6.48 -0.20
CA SER A 49 13.21 6.72 -1.62
C SER A 49 14.45 5.97 -2.09
N SER A 50 14.43 5.51 -3.34
CA SER A 50 15.65 5.04 -4.01
C SER A 50 16.59 6.18 -4.42
N SER A 51 16.11 7.42 -4.46
CA SER A 51 16.88 8.62 -4.82
C SER A 51 17.20 9.47 -3.60
N ALA A 52 18.48 9.87 -3.47
CA ALA A 52 18.90 10.81 -2.43
C ALA A 52 18.33 12.23 -2.64
N SER A 53 17.87 12.55 -3.85
CA SER A 53 17.33 13.88 -4.19
C SER A 53 15.86 14.08 -3.76
N ASP A 54 15.15 13.03 -3.37
CA ASP A 54 13.74 13.10 -2.98
C ASP A 54 13.58 13.55 -1.52
N THR A 55 13.87 14.82 -1.24
CA THR A 55 13.81 15.40 0.12
C THR A 55 12.57 16.28 0.37
N GLY A 56 11.77 16.54 -0.67
CA GLY A 56 10.54 17.33 -0.59
C GLY A 56 9.29 16.63 -1.14
N THR A 57 9.47 15.47 -1.76
CA THR A 57 8.38 14.65 -2.30
C THR A 57 7.57 14.06 -1.16
N LYS A 58 6.23 14.13 -1.25
CA LYS A 58 5.34 13.54 -0.24
C LYS A 58 4.82 12.20 -0.73
N ILE A 59 4.71 11.24 0.17
CA ILE A 59 3.98 10.00 -0.04
C ILE A 59 2.78 10.00 0.90
N THR A 60 1.61 9.67 0.38
CA THR A 60 0.42 9.44 1.19
C THR A 60 0.02 7.99 1.05
N TYR A 61 -0.05 7.28 2.17
CA TYR A 61 -0.55 5.92 2.20
C TYR A 61 -1.91 5.86 2.86
N TYR A 62 -2.68 4.87 2.43
CA TYR A 62 -4.03 4.56 2.90
C TYR A 62 -4.04 3.13 3.39
N GLY A 63 -4.63 2.90 4.55
CA GLY A 63 -4.68 1.60 5.18
C GLY A 63 -5.93 1.45 6.04
N ARG A 64 -6.15 0.25 6.58
CA ARG A 64 -7.16 0.03 7.62
C ARG A 64 -6.50 -0.15 8.97
N ASP A 65 -7.05 0.51 9.97
CA ASP A 65 -6.65 0.30 11.36
C ASP A 65 -7.29 -0.98 11.96
N PRO A 66 -6.93 -1.38 13.19
CA PRO A 66 -7.50 -2.55 13.85
C PRO A 66 -9.02 -2.49 14.09
N THR A 67 -9.62 -1.31 13.99
CA THR A 67 -11.07 -1.13 14.11
C THR A 67 -11.79 -1.26 12.76
N GLY A 68 -11.02 -1.45 11.67
CA GLY A 68 -11.54 -1.59 10.31
C GLY A 68 -11.76 -0.28 9.58
N VAL A 69 -11.44 0.86 10.19
CA VAL A 69 -11.61 2.20 9.60
C VAL A 69 -10.47 2.50 8.65
N ILE A 70 -10.78 3.13 7.51
CA ILE A 70 -9.76 3.59 6.56
C ILE A 70 -9.06 4.82 7.15
N GLN A 71 -7.75 4.69 7.36
CA GLN A 71 -6.86 5.77 7.78
C GLN A 71 -5.96 6.18 6.62
N SER A 72 -5.49 7.42 6.66
CA SER A 72 -4.48 7.92 5.72
C SER A 72 -3.42 8.72 6.47
N GLN A 73 -2.16 8.58 6.05
CA GLN A 73 -1.07 9.41 6.55
C GLN A 73 -0.16 9.85 5.40
N THR A 74 0.26 11.11 5.48
CA THR A 74 1.25 11.70 4.56
C THR A 74 2.59 11.82 5.26
N LEU A 75 3.64 11.29 4.62
CA LEU A 75 5.03 11.45 5.02
C LEU A 75 5.77 12.28 3.95
N THR A 76 6.76 13.07 4.38
CA THR A 76 7.67 13.75 3.46
C THR A 76 8.95 12.91 3.37
N LEU A 77 9.37 12.57 2.15
CA LEU A 77 10.56 11.75 1.91
C LEU A 77 11.82 12.53 2.31
N GLY A 78 12.79 11.82 2.89
CA GLY A 78 14.09 12.34 3.32
C GLY A 78 15.25 11.83 2.47
N GLY A 79 15.01 11.57 1.18
CA GLY A 79 15.92 10.84 0.29
C GLY A 79 15.99 9.35 0.64
N GLN A 80 17.20 8.81 0.72
CA GLN A 80 17.45 7.40 1.09
C GLN A 80 17.41 7.13 2.60
N SER A 81 16.73 7.99 3.37
CA SER A 81 16.51 7.79 4.80
C SER A 81 15.12 7.22 5.03
N TRP A 82 15.00 6.30 5.99
CA TRP A 82 13.72 5.72 6.38
C TRP A 82 12.80 6.76 7.02
N MET A 83 11.57 6.81 6.54
CA MET A 83 10.49 7.61 7.10
C MET A 83 9.41 6.65 7.63
N THR A 84 9.27 6.59 8.94
CA THR A 84 8.32 5.70 9.62
C THR A 84 7.01 6.42 9.88
N GLY A 85 5.92 5.78 9.45
CA GLY A 85 4.56 6.19 9.77
C GLY A 85 4.22 6.01 11.25
N SER A 86 3.24 6.77 11.73
CA SER A 86 2.79 6.68 13.13
C SER A 86 1.41 6.02 13.25
N GLN A 87 0.69 5.86 12.14
CA GLN A 87 -0.62 5.21 12.14
C GLN A 87 -0.47 3.69 12.18
N PRO A 88 -0.99 3.00 13.22
CA PRO A 88 -1.04 1.55 13.23
C PRO A 88 -2.11 1.05 12.26
N LEU A 89 -1.72 0.13 11.39
CA LEU A 89 -2.58 -0.47 10.38
C LEU A 89 -2.58 -2.00 10.53
N GLU A 90 -3.71 -2.62 10.22
CA GLU A 90 -3.83 -4.06 9.99
C GLU A 90 -3.63 -4.42 8.51
N ARG A 91 -3.85 -3.46 7.61
CA ARG A 91 -3.72 -3.68 6.16
C ARG A 91 -3.40 -2.40 5.42
N LEU A 92 -2.41 -2.44 4.53
CA LEU A 92 -2.15 -1.38 3.56
C LEU A 92 -3.11 -1.54 2.37
N LEU A 93 -3.74 -0.45 1.93
CA LEU A 93 -4.62 -0.43 0.75
C LEU A 93 -3.85 0.03 -0.49
N TYR A 94 -3.21 1.20 -0.40
CA TYR A 94 -2.34 1.74 -1.45
C TYR A 94 -1.49 2.89 -0.92
N ALA A 95 -0.49 3.31 -1.69
CA ALA A 95 0.27 4.52 -1.45
C ALA A 95 0.45 5.32 -2.75
N ALA A 96 0.46 6.64 -2.63
CA ALA A 96 0.52 7.58 -3.75
C ALA A 96 1.56 8.68 -3.47
N LEU A 97 2.40 8.98 -4.47
CA LEU A 97 3.42 10.02 -4.42
C LEU A 97 2.87 11.34 -4.97
N SER A 98 3.19 12.46 -4.33
CA SER A 98 2.91 13.79 -4.85
C SER A 98 3.95 14.15 -5.92
N GLY A 99 3.56 14.14 -7.19
CA GLY A 99 4.42 14.63 -8.27
C GLY A 99 5.38 13.62 -8.88
N ALA A 100 5.11 12.32 -8.75
CA ALA A 100 5.88 11.31 -9.49
C ALA A 100 5.58 11.41 -11.00
N THR A 101 6.59 11.75 -11.80
CA THR A 101 6.62 11.35 -13.22
C THR A 101 6.79 9.84 -13.26
N VAL A 102 5.89 9.14 -13.94
CA VAL A 102 5.80 7.66 -14.08
C VAL A 102 7.18 7.02 -14.22
N ASN A 103 7.82 6.66 -13.11
CA ASN A 103 9.11 5.98 -13.13
C ASN A 103 9.10 4.93 -12.00
N GLY A 104 8.37 3.86 -12.28
CA GLY A 104 8.29 2.67 -11.44
C GLY A 104 7.14 2.67 -10.43
N PRO A 105 6.60 1.49 -10.09
CA PRO A 105 5.61 1.34 -9.03
C PRO A 105 6.23 1.66 -7.65
N VAL A 106 5.41 2.11 -6.71
CA VAL A 106 5.77 2.04 -5.28
C VAL A 106 6.00 0.56 -4.97
N ALA A 107 7.26 0.17 -4.83
CA ALA A 107 7.61 -1.22 -4.56
C ALA A 107 7.43 -1.48 -3.06
N ASN A 108 6.69 -2.52 -2.71
CA ASN A 108 6.84 -3.14 -1.39
C ASN A 108 8.26 -3.72 -1.35
N PRO A 109 9.18 -3.24 -0.48
CA PRO A 109 10.55 -3.75 -0.42
C PRO A 109 10.65 -5.23 -0.02
N GLY A 110 9.52 -5.90 0.24
CA GLY A 110 9.45 -7.34 0.45
C GLY A 110 9.54 -7.66 1.93
N GLY A 111 8.39 -7.97 2.52
CA GLY A 111 8.36 -8.98 3.57
C GLY A 111 8.49 -10.34 2.90
N THR A 112 9.42 -11.16 3.39
CA THR A 112 9.53 -12.59 3.05
C THR A 112 8.21 -13.30 3.24
#